data_AF-A0A1M3FZ49-F1
#
_entry.id   AF-A0A1M3FZ49-F1
#
_cell.length_a   1.000
_cell.length_b   1.000
_cell.length_c   1.000
_cell.angle_alpha   90.00
_cell.angle_beta   90.00
_cell.angle_gamma   90.00
#
_symmetry.space_group_name_H-M   'P 1'
#
loop_
_entity.id
_entity.type
_entity.pdbx_description
1 polymer ?
#
loop_
_entity_poly.entity_id
_entity_poly.type
_entity_poly.pdbx_seq_one_letter_code
_entity_poly.pdbx_strand_id
1 'polypeptide(L)'
;MNEQNQGNLFAATDIAIYHLIFIGNLIENTINSFTEIIGRIDDLAENSLWVSTNSIIIIHTISFLDEYNNFIKSEDSDLNATIKAIKKTVKPAIKQINEWKDLRDFRNNVLAHNLRSEKMAVSIFNRGLGSYDIPQTGADFAVLVNCVSMIKKTFQSAFRVKIEQVQRRIDQQEYALKEKRFKNGSEAEVAISRITQEINENILKLKSDSGA
;
A
#
# COMPACT_ATOMS: atom_id res chain seq x y z
N MET A 1 18.56 11.92 -37.47
CA MET A 1 17.40 11.01 -37.42
C MET A 1 16.61 11.42 -36.20
N ASN A 2 15.45 12.06 -36.41
CA ASN A 2 14.76 12.83 -35.38
C ASN A 2 14.18 11.93 -34.27
N GLU A 3 14.58 12.18 -33.04
CA GLU A 3 13.81 11.85 -31.84
C GLU A 3 12.54 12.72 -31.83
N GLN A 4 11.53 12.30 -32.59
CA GLN A 4 10.21 12.89 -32.52
C GLN A 4 9.45 12.28 -31.35
N ASN A 5 9.27 13.09 -30.30
CA ASN A 5 8.09 13.15 -29.42
C ASN A 5 7.27 11.86 -29.33
N GLN A 6 7.61 10.99 -28.37
CA GLN A 6 6.60 10.09 -27.78
C GLN A 6 5.66 10.94 -26.91
N GLY A 7 4.68 11.57 -27.56
CA GLY A 7 3.65 12.35 -26.89
C GLY A 7 2.97 11.53 -25.79
N ASN A 8 2.67 12.19 -24.66
CA ASN A 8 2.02 11.59 -23.51
C ASN A 8 0.69 10.94 -23.96
N LEU A 9 0.70 9.61 -24.10
CA LEU A 9 -0.24 8.89 -24.97
C LEU A 9 -1.60 8.59 -24.32
N PHE A 10 -1.74 8.90 -23.03
CA PHE A 10 -2.99 8.88 -22.29
C PHE A 10 -3.17 10.22 -21.59
N ALA A 11 -4.43 10.64 -21.45
CA ALA A 11 -4.72 11.78 -20.60
C ALA A 11 -4.27 11.47 -19.16
N ALA A 12 -3.74 12.46 -18.44
CA ALA A 12 -3.36 12.31 -17.04
C ALA A 12 -4.50 11.73 -16.18
N THR A 13 -5.75 12.07 -16.54
CA THR A 13 -6.96 11.52 -15.93
C THR A 13 -7.08 10.00 -16.07
N ASP A 14 -6.75 9.45 -17.25
CA ASP A 14 -6.88 8.01 -17.51
C ASP A 14 -5.87 7.22 -16.68
N ILE A 15 -4.64 7.75 -16.54
CA ILE A 15 -3.60 7.20 -15.67
C ILE A 15 -4.03 7.29 -14.20
N ALA A 16 -4.56 8.43 -13.75
CA ALA A 16 -5.03 8.60 -12.38
C ALA A 16 -6.19 7.64 -12.02
N ILE A 17 -7.14 7.42 -12.95
CA ILE A 17 -8.22 6.44 -12.76
C ILE A 17 -7.67 5.02 -12.68
N TYR A 18 -6.71 4.67 -13.55
CA TYR A 18 -6.04 3.38 -13.50
C TYR A 18 -5.31 3.18 -12.15
N HIS A 19 -4.54 4.17 -11.70
CA HIS A 19 -3.84 4.13 -10.41
C HIS A 19 -4.81 4.00 -9.23
N LEU A 20 -5.91 4.75 -9.22
CA LEU A 20 -6.95 4.61 -8.20
C LEU A 20 -7.42 3.15 -8.10
N ILE A 21 -7.69 2.51 -9.24
CA ILE A 21 -8.18 1.13 -9.29
C ILE A 21 -7.11 0.15 -8.84
N PHE A 22 -5.87 0.35 -9.29
CA PHE A 22 -4.73 -0.44 -8.86
C PHE A 22 -4.54 -0.40 -7.34
N ILE A 23 -4.54 0.79 -6.72
CA ILE A 23 -4.41 0.94 -5.27
C ILE A 23 -5.60 0.31 -4.54
N GLY A 24 -6.82 0.46 -5.07
CA GLY A 24 -8.01 -0.20 -4.52
C GLY A 24 -7.90 -1.74 -4.54
N ASN A 25 -7.37 -2.31 -5.61
CA ASN A 25 -7.08 -3.75 -5.68
C ASN A 25 -5.98 -4.17 -4.69
N LEU A 26 -4.95 -3.34 -4.51
CA LEU A 26 -3.88 -3.61 -3.55
C LEU A 26 -4.42 -3.71 -2.12
N ILE A 27 -5.30 -2.78 -1.72
CA ILE A 27 -5.98 -2.80 -0.41
C ILE A 27 -6.79 -4.09 -0.22
N GLU A 28 -7.61 -4.47 -1.20
CA GLU A 28 -8.43 -5.70 -1.15
C GLU A 28 -7.55 -6.95 -1.10
N ASN A 29 -6.48 -7.01 -1.90
CA ASN A 29 -5.57 -8.16 -1.92
C ASN A 29 -4.83 -8.31 -0.59
N THR A 30 -4.37 -7.20 0.00
CA THR A 30 -3.68 -7.23 1.30
C THR A 30 -4.57 -7.80 2.40
N ILE A 31 -5.83 -7.37 2.50
CA ILE A 31 -6.73 -7.88 3.54
C ILE A 31 -7.12 -9.34 3.31
N ASN A 32 -7.31 -9.75 2.05
CA ASN A 32 -7.64 -11.12 1.69
C ASN A 32 -6.48 -12.06 2.05
N SER A 33 -5.26 -11.75 1.63
CA SER A 33 -4.08 -12.55 1.97
C SER A 33 -3.84 -12.61 3.47
N PHE A 34 -4.06 -11.53 4.21
CA PHE A 34 -3.95 -11.53 5.66
C PHE A 34 -5.00 -12.45 6.31
N THR A 35 -6.25 -12.37 5.87
CA THR A 35 -7.35 -13.19 6.37
C THR A 35 -7.12 -14.68 6.06
N GLU A 36 -6.58 -15.00 4.88
CA GLU A 36 -6.21 -16.37 4.50
C GLU A 36 -5.11 -16.96 5.40
N ILE A 37 -4.11 -16.15 5.78
CA ILE A 37 -2.97 -16.61 6.60
C ILE A 37 -3.37 -16.78 8.08
N ILE A 38 -4.20 -15.89 8.61
CA ILE A 38 -4.47 -15.81 10.06
C ILE A 38 -5.84 -16.41 10.44
N GLY A 39 -6.75 -16.62 9.49
CA GLY A 39 -8.03 -17.30 9.69
C GLY A 39 -9.15 -16.42 10.25
N ARG A 40 -8.86 -15.42 11.12
CA ARG A 40 -9.81 -14.37 11.56
C ARG A 40 -9.08 -13.08 11.95
N ILE A 41 -9.76 -11.95 11.81
CA ILE A 41 -9.17 -10.62 12.03
C ILE A 41 -9.14 -10.21 13.52
N ASP A 42 -9.97 -10.82 14.37
CA ASP A 42 -10.30 -10.22 15.68
C ASP A 42 -9.38 -10.59 16.87
N ASP A 43 -8.36 -11.44 16.70
CA ASP A 43 -7.62 -12.02 17.86
C ASP A 43 -6.17 -11.55 18.06
N LEU A 44 -5.69 -10.50 17.38
CA LEU A 44 -4.24 -10.24 17.31
C LEU A 44 -3.83 -8.76 17.42
N ALA A 45 -4.45 -7.97 18.30
CA ALA A 45 -4.22 -6.53 18.45
C ALA A 45 -2.75 -6.06 18.58
N GLU A 46 -1.78 -6.96 18.78
CA GLU A 46 -0.34 -6.64 18.89
C GLU A 46 0.58 -7.58 18.09
N ASN A 47 0.03 -8.44 17.21
CA ASN A 47 0.88 -9.27 16.34
C ASN A 47 1.58 -8.39 15.30
N SER A 48 2.87 -8.60 15.07
CA SER A 48 3.65 -7.83 14.08
C SER A 48 3.04 -7.89 12.68
N LEU A 49 2.43 -9.02 12.30
CA LEU A 49 1.69 -9.17 11.06
C LEU A 49 0.44 -8.28 11.04
N TRP A 50 -0.33 -8.25 12.13
CA TRP A 50 -1.53 -7.41 12.26
C TRP A 50 -1.18 -5.93 12.13
N VAL A 51 -0.22 -5.48 12.94
CA VAL A 51 0.27 -4.11 12.95
C VAL A 51 0.79 -3.68 11.58
N SER A 52 1.61 -4.51 10.93
CA SER A 52 2.21 -4.19 9.64
C SER A 52 1.16 -4.15 8.54
N THR A 53 0.24 -5.11 8.54
CA THR A 53 -0.87 -5.21 7.56
C THR A 53 -1.81 -4.01 7.68
N ASN A 54 -2.21 -3.66 8.90
CA ASN A 54 -3.09 -2.52 9.14
C ASN A 54 -2.41 -1.21 8.75
N SER A 55 -1.12 -1.08 9.07
CA SER A 55 -0.34 0.09 8.70
C SER A 55 -0.31 0.27 7.19
N ILE A 56 -0.07 -0.80 6.43
CA ILE A 56 0.00 -0.71 4.96
C ILE A 56 -1.38 -0.48 4.33
N ILE A 57 -2.46 -1.04 4.89
CA ILE A 57 -3.84 -0.77 4.44
C ILE A 57 -4.17 0.73 4.61
N ILE A 58 -3.81 1.32 5.75
CA ILE A 58 -4.06 2.75 6.00
C ILE A 58 -3.23 3.61 5.06
N ILE A 59 -1.94 3.28 4.86
CA ILE A 59 -1.08 3.98 3.90
C ILE A 59 -1.70 3.97 2.51
N HIS A 60 -2.12 2.81 2.01
CA HIS A 60 -2.73 2.67 0.69
C HIS A 60 -4.09 3.36 0.59
N THR A 61 -4.88 3.33 1.65
CA THR A 61 -6.15 4.07 1.71
C THR A 61 -5.93 5.56 1.50
N ILE A 62 -4.88 6.13 2.10
CA ILE A 62 -4.58 7.55 1.94
C ILE A 62 -4.07 7.84 0.53
N SER A 63 -3.22 6.98 -0.04
CA SER A 63 -2.83 7.08 -1.45
C SER A 63 -4.04 7.04 -2.38
N PHE A 64 -5.02 6.17 -2.09
CA PHE A 64 -6.27 6.07 -2.84
C PHE A 64 -7.10 7.36 -2.74
N LEU A 65 -7.22 7.94 -1.54
CA LEU A 65 -7.90 9.22 -1.34
C LEU A 65 -7.19 10.37 -2.04
N ASP A 66 -5.86 10.37 -2.06
CA ASP A 66 -5.07 11.41 -2.74
C ASP A 66 -5.29 11.31 -4.27
N GLU A 67 -5.30 10.12 -4.86
CA GLU A 67 -5.71 9.91 -6.26
C GLU A 67 -7.13 10.42 -6.53
N TYR A 68 -8.10 9.99 -5.72
CA TYR A 68 -9.49 10.38 -5.84
C TYR A 68 -9.69 11.91 -5.77
N ASN A 69 -9.03 12.58 -4.84
CA ASN A 69 -9.24 14.01 -4.59
C ASN A 69 -8.42 14.91 -5.54
N ASN A 70 -7.17 14.55 -5.80
CA ASN A 70 -6.20 15.49 -6.36
C ASN A 70 -5.90 15.27 -7.83
N PHE A 71 -5.88 14.01 -8.28
CA PHE A 71 -5.34 13.62 -9.58
C PHE A 71 -6.43 13.20 -10.59
N ILE A 72 -7.59 12.72 -10.12
CA ILE A 72 -8.76 12.48 -10.98
C ILE A 72 -9.46 13.81 -11.30
N LYS A 73 -8.91 14.50 -12.30
CA LYS A 73 -9.41 15.75 -12.89
C LYS A 73 -9.24 15.68 -14.41
N SER A 74 -10.18 16.25 -15.17
CA SER A 74 -10.12 16.31 -16.62
C SER A 74 -10.59 17.67 -17.12
N GLU A 75 -9.94 18.18 -18.17
CA GLU A 75 -10.37 19.39 -18.90
C GLU A 75 -11.47 19.07 -19.93
N ASP A 76 -11.65 17.80 -20.29
CA ASP A 76 -12.74 17.31 -21.11
C ASP A 76 -14.07 17.39 -20.34
N SER A 77 -15.06 18.07 -20.92
CA SER A 77 -16.35 18.36 -20.29
C SER A 77 -17.15 17.10 -19.96
N ASP A 78 -17.13 16.10 -20.84
CA ASP A 78 -17.94 14.89 -20.73
C ASP A 78 -17.32 13.92 -19.73
N LEU A 79 -15.99 13.79 -19.74
CA LEU A 79 -15.23 13.07 -18.72
C LEU A 79 -15.41 13.72 -17.34
N ASN A 80 -15.33 15.05 -17.27
CA ASN A 80 -15.51 15.76 -16.01
C ASN A 80 -16.95 15.63 -15.47
N ALA A 81 -17.96 15.65 -16.34
CA ALA A 81 -19.35 15.39 -15.97
C ALA A 81 -19.52 13.98 -15.39
N THR A 82 -18.91 12.98 -16.03
CA THR A 82 -18.90 11.59 -15.57
C THR A 82 -18.21 11.45 -14.21
N ILE A 83 -17.02 12.04 -14.04
CA ILE A 83 -16.28 12.04 -12.77
C ILE A 83 -17.12 12.69 -11.67
N LYS A 84 -17.75 13.84 -11.92
CA LYS A 84 -18.62 14.52 -10.94
C LYS A 84 -19.81 13.64 -10.55
N ALA A 85 -20.44 12.97 -11.52
CA ALA A 85 -21.53 12.04 -11.24
C ALA A 85 -21.07 10.89 -10.35
N ILE A 86 -19.93 10.27 -10.66
CA ILE A 86 -19.33 9.20 -9.83
C ILE A 86 -19.05 9.71 -8.42
N LYS A 87 -18.35 10.86 -8.28
CA LYS A 87 -18.01 11.45 -6.97
C LYS A 87 -19.27 11.74 -6.14
N LYS A 88 -20.37 12.16 -6.78
CA LYS A 88 -21.67 12.32 -6.12
C LYS A 88 -22.24 10.98 -5.66
N THR A 89 -22.20 9.95 -6.50
CA THR A 89 -22.71 8.60 -6.18
C THR A 89 -21.95 7.97 -5.00
N VAL A 90 -20.63 8.05 -4.99
CA VAL A 90 -19.78 7.40 -3.98
C VAL A 90 -19.56 8.25 -2.72
N LYS A 91 -20.19 9.43 -2.64
CA LYS A 91 -20.06 10.36 -1.51
C LYS A 91 -20.32 9.71 -0.14
N PRO A 92 -21.31 8.80 0.03
CA PRO A 92 -21.50 8.13 1.32
C PRO A 92 -20.29 7.32 1.78
N ALA A 93 -19.63 6.58 0.87
CA ALA A 93 -18.43 5.82 1.18
C ALA A 93 -17.26 6.73 1.57
N ILE A 94 -17.08 7.86 0.86
CA ILE A 94 -16.07 8.86 1.23
C ILE A 94 -16.36 9.47 2.61
N LYS A 95 -17.64 9.73 2.93
CA LYS A 95 -18.03 10.25 4.24
C LYS A 95 -17.64 9.27 5.34
N GLN A 96 -17.93 7.98 5.16
CA GLN A 96 -17.56 6.93 6.11
C GLN A 96 -16.05 6.86 6.34
N ILE A 97 -15.24 6.89 5.27
CA ILE A 97 -13.78 6.87 5.39
C ILE A 97 -13.28 8.10 6.17
N ASN A 98 -13.89 9.26 5.95
CA ASN A 98 -13.53 10.49 6.65
C ASN A 98 -14.05 10.56 8.09
N GLU A 99 -14.75 9.54 8.62
CA GLU A 99 -15.10 9.48 10.04
C GLU A 99 -13.86 9.29 10.90
N TRP A 100 -12.90 8.47 10.46
CA TRP A 100 -11.58 8.30 11.07
C TRP A 100 -10.70 9.52 10.81
N LYS A 101 -10.47 10.35 11.83
CA LYS A 101 -9.80 11.66 11.68
C LYS A 101 -8.30 11.58 11.53
N ASP A 102 -7.67 10.53 12.05
CA ASP A 102 -6.22 10.51 12.22
C ASP A 102 -5.49 9.65 11.18
N LEU A 103 -6.17 9.18 10.12
CA LEU A 103 -5.57 8.36 9.07
C LEU A 103 -4.25 8.98 8.53
N ARG A 104 -4.28 10.28 8.20
CA ARG A 104 -3.12 10.98 7.63
C ARG A 104 -1.98 11.13 8.63
N ASP A 105 -2.29 11.50 9.86
CA ASP A 105 -1.30 11.68 10.92
C ASP A 105 -0.63 10.35 11.28
N PHE A 106 -1.43 9.29 11.36
CA PHE A 106 -0.93 7.93 11.51
C PHE A 106 0.04 7.54 10.39
N ARG A 107 -0.33 7.72 9.11
CA ARG A 107 0.54 7.44 7.96
C ARG A 107 1.85 8.22 8.03
N ASN A 108 1.79 9.50 8.38
CA ASN A 108 2.97 10.34 8.48
C ASN A 108 3.92 9.81 9.56
N ASN A 109 3.39 9.41 10.72
CA ASN A 109 4.20 8.86 11.80
C ASN A 109 4.81 7.49 11.47
N VAL A 110 4.05 6.61 10.80
CA VAL A 110 4.56 5.31 10.35
C VAL A 110 5.70 5.48 9.36
N LEU A 111 5.54 6.37 8.36
CA LEU A 111 6.53 6.56 7.30
C LEU A 111 7.75 7.40 7.72
N ALA A 112 7.55 8.49 8.47
CA ALA A 112 8.62 9.44 8.77
C ALA A 112 9.49 9.01 9.95
N HIS A 113 8.92 8.27 10.91
CA HIS A 113 9.60 8.02 12.18
C HIS A 113 9.81 6.53 12.48
N ASN A 114 9.63 5.63 11.51
CA ASN A 114 9.80 4.18 11.69
C ASN A 114 9.12 3.67 12.97
N LEU A 115 7.88 4.10 13.21
CA LEU A 115 7.11 3.72 14.40
C LEU A 115 7.72 4.25 15.72
N ARG A 116 8.44 5.38 15.68
CA ARG A 116 8.95 6.13 16.85
C ARG A 116 8.24 7.47 16.99
N SER A 117 8.09 7.96 18.21
CA SER A 117 7.65 9.33 18.47
C SER A 117 8.86 10.27 18.41
N GLU A 118 8.79 11.27 17.54
CA GLU A 118 9.84 12.29 17.35
C GLU A 118 10.21 13.01 18.66
N LYS A 119 9.23 13.17 19.57
CA LYS A 119 9.41 13.92 20.81
C LYS A 119 9.98 13.11 21.98
N MET A 120 9.89 11.79 21.97
CA MET A 120 10.13 11.00 23.19
C MET A 120 11.03 9.77 23.01
N ALA A 121 11.64 9.56 21.83
CA ALA A 121 12.51 8.41 21.53
C ALA A 121 11.89 7.02 21.84
N VAL A 122 10.57 6.96 22.08
CA VAL A 122 9.80 5.74 22.36
C VAL A 122 9.04 5.31 21.12
N SER A 123 8.79 4.00 21.02
CA SER A 123 7.95 3.46 19.97
C SER A 123 6.52 3.98 20.07
N ILE A 124 5.84 4.18 18.94
CA ILE A 124 4.40 4.50 18.92
C ILE A 124 3.57 3.36 19.52
N PHE A 125 4.09 2.13 19.60
CA PHE A 125 3.46 1.02 20.30
C PHE A 125 3.39 1.22 21.82
N ASN A 126 4.29 2.03 22.40
CA ASN A 126 4.21 2.36 23.83
C ASN A 126 3.02 3.27 24.17
N ARG A 127 2.42 3.94 23.17
CA ARG A 127 1.13 4.65 23.30
C ARG A 127 -0.07 3.81 22.84
N GLY A 128 0.19 2.66 22.22
CA GLY A 128 -0.80 1.84 21.52
C GLY A 128 -1.30 2.48 20.23
N LEU A 129 -1.60 1.64 19.23
CA LEU A 129 -2.38 2.06 18.04
C LEU A 129 -3.73 2.70 18.44
N GLY A 130 -4.23 2.34 19.62
CA GLY A 130 -5.42 2.89 20.28
C GLY A 130 -5.45 4.42 20.45
N SER A 131 -4.30 5.08 20.36
CA SER A 131 -4.21 6.54 20.50
C SER A 131 -4.62 7.34 19.27
N TYR A 132 -4.83 6.68 18.12
CA TYR A 132 -5.29 7.32 16.88
C TYR A 132 -6.75 6.95 16.58
N ASP A 133 -7.52 7.92 16.10
CA ASP A 133 -8.82 7.68 15.47
C ASP A 133 -8.65 7.14 14.04
N ILE A 134 -8.39 5.83 13.97
CA ILE A 134 -8.18 5.02 12.77
C ILE A 134 -8.93 3.69 12.93
N PRO A 135 -9.10 2.88 11.87
CA PRO A 135 -9.57 1.50 12.01
C PRO A 135 -8.68 0.69 12.97
N GLN A 136 -9.28 0.07 13.98
CA GLN A 136 -8.54 -0.70 14.99
C GLN A 136 -8.96 -2.17 15.06
N THR A 137 -10.15 -2.49 14.56
CA THR A 137 -10.73 -3.84 14.59
C THR A 137 -10.91 -4.40 13.19
N GLY A 138 -11.09 -5.72 13.08
CA GLY A 138 -11.41 -6.33 11.79
C GLY A 138 -12.70 -5.82 11.18
N ALA A 139 -13.69 -5.51 12.01
CA ALA A 139 -14.92 -4.86 11.57
C ALA A 139 -14.65 -3.47 10.96
N ASP A 140 -13.82 -2.64 11.59
CA ASP A 140 -13.46 -1.32 11.04
C ASP A 140 -12.78 -1.46 9.68
N PHE A 141 -11.82 -2.39 9.56
CA PHE A 141 -11.13 -2.66 8.30
C PHE A 141 -12.08 -3.23 7.24
N ALA A 142 -13.03 -4.08 7.61
CA ALA A 142 -14.05 -4.57 6.69
C ALA A 142 -14.91 -3.40 6.15
N VAL A 143 -15.32 -2.47 6.99
CA VAL A 143 -16.05 -1.25 6.56
C VAL A 143 -15.18 -0.41 5.64
N LEU A 144 -13.93 -0.15 6.02
CA LEU A 144 -12.98 0.64 5.23
C LEU A 144 -12.78 0.05 3.83
N VAL A 145 -12.48 -1.25 3.74
CA VAL A 145 -12.23 -1.95 2.47
C VAL A 145 -13.49 -1.96 1.61
N ASN A 146 -14.67 -2.17 2.20
CA ASN A 146 -15.92 -2.11 1.43
C ASN A 146 -16.17 -0.70 0.87
N CYS A 147 -15.87 0.36 1.62
CA CYS A 147 -15.97 1.74 1.12
C CYS A 147 -15.04 1.98 -0.08
N VAL A 148 -13.78 1.56 0.03
CA VAL A 148 -12.80 1.62 -1.07
C VAL A 148 -13.30 0.81 -2.27
N SER A 149 -13.79 -0.41 -2.04
CA SER A 149 -14.30 -1.31 -3.09
C SER A 149 -15.48 -0.68 -3.84
N MET A 150 -16.43 -0.06 -3.14
CA MET A 150 -17.57 0.64 -3.75
C MET A 150 -17.11 1.81 -4.64
N ILE A 151 -16.17 2.63 -4.16
CA ILE A 151 -15.61 3.73 -4.95
C ILE A 151 -14.92 3.17 -6.20
N LYS A 152 -14.01 2.21 -6.01
CA LYS A 152 -13.25 1.55 -7.06
C LYS A 152 -14.14 0.96 -8.15
N LYS A 153 -15.13 0.13 -7.77
CA LYS A 153 -16.05 -0.54 -8.70
C LYS A 153 -16.88 0.46 -9.51
N THR A 154 -17.24 1.60 -8.91
CA THR A 154 -17.97 2.66 -9.61
C THR A 154 -17.10 3.30 -10.70
N PHE A 155 -15.83 3.61 -10.40
CA PHE A 155 -14.88 4.09 -11.42
C PHE A 155 -14.61 3.03 -12.48
N GLN A 156 -14.36 1.79 -12.08
CA GLN A 156 -14.07 0.69 -13.00
C GLN A 156 -15.22 0.44 -13.96
N SER A 157 -16.46 0.50 -13.49
CA SER A 157 -17.65 0.34 -14.34
C SER A 157 -17.78 1.46 -15.36
N ALA A 158 -17.50 2.71 -14.98
CA ALA A 158 -17.61 3.87 -15.87
C ALA A 158 -16.47 3.96 -16.90
N PHE A 159 -15.27 3.50 -16.54
CA PHE A 159 -14.05 3.68 -17.34
C PHE A 159 -13.45 2.38 -17.88
N ARG A 160 -14.22 1.27 -17.85
CA ARG A 160 -13.74 -0.10 -18.16
C ARG A 160 -12.83 -0.16 -19.40
N VAL A 161 -13.31 0.36 -20.53
CA VAL A 161 -12.57 0.30 -21.81
C VAL A 161 -11.24 1.04 -21.73
N LYS A 162 -11.21 2.23 -21.12
CA LYS A 162 -9.99 3.04 -20.94
C LYS A 162 -8.98 2.32 -20.04
N ILE A 163 -9.45 1.72 -18.95
CA ILE A 163 -8.61 0.96 -18.02
C ILE A 163 -7.98 -0.25 -18.71
N GLU A 164 -8.76 -1.02 -19.47
CA GLU A 164 -8.24 -2.16 -20.23
C GLU A 164 -7.20 -1.73 -21.28
N GLN A 165 -7.33 -0.54 -21.87
CA GLN A 165 -6.34 0.01 -22.80
C GLN A 165 -5.04 0.40 -22.08
N VAL A 166 -5.12 1.03 -20.91
CA VAL A 166 -3.94 1.36 -20.10
C VAL A 166 -3.21 0.08 -19.65
N GLN A 167 -3.95 -0.89 -19.10
CA GLN A 167 -3.40 -2.17 -18.63
C GLN A 167 -2.65 -2.90 -19.75
N ARG A 168 -3.27 -3.08 -20.93
CA ARG A 168 -2.63 -3.77 -22.06
C ARG A 168 -1.29 -3.15 -22.46
N ARG A 169 -1.14 -1.84 -22.31
CA ARG A 169 0.13 -1.18 -22.63
C ARG A 169 1.18 -1.36 -21.54
N ILE A 170 0.77 -1.33 -20.27
CA ILE A 170 1.67 -1.65 -19.17
C ILE A 170 2.17 -3.09 -19.32
N ASP A 171 1.29 -4.03 -19.70
CA ASP A 171 1.68 -5.43 -19.92
C ASP A 171 2.62 -5.60 -21.12
N GLN A 172 2.51 -4.72 -22.12
CA GLN A 172 3.42 -4.69 -23.28
C GLN A 172 4.79 -4.06 -22.96
N GLN A 173 4.93 -3.37 -21.83
CA GLN A 173 6.23 -2.86 -21.38
C GLN A 173 7.01 -4.00 -20.73
N GLU A 174 7.83 -4.68 -21.53
CA GLU A 174 8.81 -5.64 -21.01
C GLU A 174 9.90 -4.90 -20.22
N TYR A 175 9.82 -4.95 -18.89
CA TYR A 175 10.95 -4.64 -18.05
C TYR A 175 11.76 -5.91 -17.84
N ALA A 176 13.07 -5.86 -18.12
CA ALA A 176 13.98 -6.94 -17.75
C ALA A 176 13.88 -7.14 -16.22
N LEU A 177 13.26 -8.25 -15.80
CA LEU A 177 13.19 -8.60 -14.39
C LEU A 177 14.63 -8.82 -13.92
N LYS A 178 15.04 -8.06 -12.90
CA LYS A 178 16.30 -8.33 -12.22
C LYS A 178 16.25 -9.75 -11.68
N GLU A 179 17.30 -10.53 -11.91
CA GLU A 179 17.39 -11.87 -11.33
C GLU A 179 17.25 -11.78 -9.82
N LYS A 180 16.43 -12.68 -9.26
CA LYS A 180 16.30 -12.80 -7.80
C LYS A 180 17.63 -13.25 -7.23
N ARG A 181 18.07 -12.60 -6.15
CA ARG A 181 19.33 -12.94 -5.46
C ARG A 181 19.34 -14.39 -4.92
N PHE A 182 18.18 -14.89 -4.49
CA PHE A 182 17.96 -16.28 -4.12
C PHE A 182 16.69 -16.77 -4.83
N LYS A 183 16.76 -17.94 -5.45
CA LYS A 183 15.65 -18.47 -6.26
C LYS A 183 14.65 -19.25 -5.42
N ASN A 184 15.08 -19.82 -4.30
CA ASN A 184 14.27 -20.65 -3.41
C ASN A 184 14.84 -20.69 -1.99
N GLY A 185 14.13 -21.37 -1.08
CA GLY A 185 14.53 -21.51 0.32
C GLY A 185 15.86 -22.24 0.52
N SER A 186 16.14 -23.27 -0.30
CA SER A 186 17.39 -24.04 -0.17
C SER A 186 18.63 -23.20 -0.49
N GLU A 187 18.59 -22.38 -1.54
CA GLU A 187 19.66 -21.41 -1.83
C GLU A 187 19.87 -20.42 -0.68
N ALA A 188 18.79 -19.99 -0.02
CA ALA A 188 18.86 -19.12 1.14
C ALA A 188 19.48 -19.83 2.37
N GLU A 189 19.13 -21.09 2.62
CA GLU A 189 19.68 -21.90 3.71
C GLU A 189 21.19 -22.12 3.58
N VAL A 190 21.67 -22.40 2.36
CA VAL A 190 23.11 -22.51 2.07
C VAL A 190 23.82 -21.20 2.39
N ALA A 191 23.25 -20.06 1.97
CA ALA A 191 23.82 -18.76 2.25
C ALA A 191 23.84 -18.44 3.75
N ILE A 192 22.76 -18.76 4.49
CA ILE A 192 22.67 -18.57 5.96
C ILE A 192 23.74 -19.41 6.66
N SER A 193 23.93 -20.66 6.26
CA SER A 193 24.94 -21.56 6.84
C SER A 193 26.34 -21.00 6.68
N ARG A 194 26.68 -20.52 5.47
CA ARG A 194 27.97 -19.88 5.18
C ARG A 194 28.19 -18.62 6.03
N ILE A 195 27.19 -17.75 6.13
CA ILE A 195 27.27 -16.52 6.94
C ILE A 195 27.45 -16.85 8.43
N THR A 196 26.73 -17.86 8.92
CA THR A 196 26.81 -18.29 10.33
C THR A 196 28.22 -18.78 10.67
N GLN A 197 28.84 -19.55 9.78
CA GLN A 197 30.22 -19.98 9.95
C GLN A 197 31.18 -18.80 10.03
N GLU A 198 31.08 -17.85 9.09
CA GLU A 198 31.94 -16.66 9.03
C GLU A 198 31.82 -15.79 10.30
N ILE A 199 30.59 -15.60 10.80
CA ILE A 199 30.34 -14.89 12.06
C ILE A 199 31.00 -15.61 13.24
N ASN A 200 30.87 -16.93 13.32
CA ASN A 200 31.45 -17.71 14.42
C ASN A 200 32.99 -17.65 14.41
N GLU A 201 33.62 -17.71 13.24
CA GLU A 201 35.07 -17.55 13.09
C GLU A 201 35.53 -16.15 13.54
N ASN A 202 34.78 -15.11 13.21
CA ASN A 202 35.09 -13.74 13.62
C ASN A 202 34.89 -13.53 15.14
N ILE A 203 33.86 -14.12 15.74
CA ILE A 203 33.66 -14.10 17.20
C ILE A 203 34.83 -14.77 17.92
N LEU A 204 35.36 -15.87 17.38
CA LEU A 204 36.52 -16.55 17.97
C LEU A 204 37.78 -15.68 17.91
N LYS A 205 38.03 -15.01 16.78
CA LYS A 205 39.16 -14.06 16.63
C LYS A 205 39.05 -12.86 17.59
N LEU A 206 37.86 -12.28 17.72
CA LEU A 206 37.63 -11.19 18.67
C LEU A 206 37.93 -11.61 20.11
N LYS A 207 37.54 -12.83 20.49
CA LYS A 207 37.82 -13.37 21.82
C LYS A 207 39.32 -13.61 22.05
N SER A 208 40.06 -14.10 21.04
CA SER A 208 41.52 -14.28 21.16
C SER A 208 42.27 -12.95 21.26
N ASP A 209 41.80 -11.92 20.55
CA ASP A 209 42.45 -10.60 20.52
C ASP A 209 42.15 -9.77 21.78
N SER A 210 41.00 -10.01 22.42
CA SER A 210 40.61 -9.37 23.69
C SER A 210 41.22 -10.03 24.95
N GLY A 211 42.01 -11.10 24.79
CA GLY A 211 42.63 -11.88 25.86
C GLY A 211 44.14 -11.67 26.06
N ALA A 212 44.70 -10.56 25.57
CA ALA A 212 46.08 -10.13 25.79
C ALA A 212 46.17 -8.94 26.77
#